data_AF-A0A392M6P7-F1
#
_entry.id   AF-A0A392M6P7-F1
#
_cell.length_a   1.000
_cell.length_b   1.000
_cell.length_c   1.000
_cell.angle_alpha   90.00
_cell.angle_beta   90.00
_cell.angle_gamma   90.00
#
_symmetry.space_group_name_H-M   'P 1'
#
loop_
_entity.id
_entity.type
_entity.pdbx_description
1 polymer ?
#
loop_
_entity_poly.entity_id
_entity_poly.type
_entity_poly.pdbx_seq_one_letter_code
_entity_poly.pdbx_strand_id
1 'polypeptide(L)'
;MFGLAVNLVESVCRHGHSLKGRGKKQPPWRVFSLKELHSATNNFNYDNKLGEGGFGSVYWGQLWDGSQIAVKRLKVWSNKADMEFAVEVEILARVRHKNLLSLRGYCAEGQERLIVYDYMPNLSLLSHLHGQHSTESLLDWNRRMNIAIGSAEGILYLHVQATPHIIHRDVKASNVLLDSDFQARVADFGFA
;
A
#
# COMPACT_ATOMS: atom_id res chain seq x y z
N MET A 1 -14.06 22.28 -7.78
CA MET A 1 -14.10 20.95 -7.13
C MET A 1 -12.74 20.24 -7.04
N PHE A 2 -11.75 20.56 -7.90
CA PHE A 2 -10.41 19.93 -7.92
C PHE A 2 -9.51 20.21 -6.72
N GLY A 3 -9.67 21.35 -6.05
CA GLY A 3 -8.88 21.69 -4.87
C GLY A 3 -9.26 20.92 -3.60
N LEU A 4 -10.40 20.21 -3.57
CA LEU A 4 -10.90 19.57 -2.34
C LEU A 4 -10.21 18.25 -2.01
N ALA A 5 -9.78 17.45 -3.00
CA ALA A 5 -9.12 16.15 -2.75
C ALA A 5 -7.67 16.32 -2.30
N VAL A 6 -6.92 17.25 -2.91
CA VAL A 6 -5.57 17.64 -2.45
C VAL A 6 -5.66 18.31 -1.08
N ASN A 7 -6.66 19.17 -0.86
CA ASN A 7 -6.93 19.71 0.47
C ASN A 7 -7.39 18.63 1.45
N LEU A 8 -7.96 17.49 1.05
CA LEU A 8 -8.34 16.42 1.98
C LEU A 8 -7.10 15.67 2.46
N VAL A 9 -6.18 15.31 1.55
CA VAL A 9 -4.88 14.74 1.92
C VAL A 9 -4.09 15.75 2.76
N GLU A 10 -3.96 17.00 2.32
CA GLU A 10 -3.30 18.05 3.09
C GLU A 10 -4.03 18.39 4.40
N SER A 11 -5.35 18.30 4.47
CA SER A 11 -6.15 18.56 5.69
C SER A 11 -6.02 17.40 6.68
N VAL A 12 -6.04 16.15 6.22
CA VAL A 12 -5.72 14.97 7.04
C VAL A 12 -4.26 15.08 7.55
N CYS A 13 -3.33 15.58 6.73
CA CYS A 13 -1.96 15.88 7.15
C CYS A 13 -1.84 17.10 8.10
N ARG A 14 -2.68 18.15 7.94
CA ARG A 14 -2.66 19.39 8.75
C ARG A 14 -3.43 19.28 10.05
N HIS A 15 -4.42 18.39 10.19
CA HIS A 15 -5.12 18.16 11.46
C HIS A 15 -4.27 17.45 12.52
N GLY A 16 -3.04 17.03 12.18
CA GLY A 16 -1.98 16.74 13.16
C GLY A 16 -1.33 17.99 13.80
N HIS A 17 -1.78 19.20 13.42
CA HIS A 17 -1.19 20.47 13.83
C HIS A 17 -2.20 21.43 14.50
N SER A 18 -3.02 20.98 15.46
CA SER A 18 -3.55 21.89 16.48
C SER A 18 -4.02 21.19 17.75
N LEU A 19 -3.07 20.66 18.53
CA LEU A 19 -3.22 20.52 19.98
C LEU A 19 -1.87 20.88 20.61
N LYS A 20 -1.82 22.04 21.27
CA LYS A 20 -0.69 22.43 22.13
C LYS A 20 -0.58 21.40 23.26
N GLY A 21 0.58 20.77 23.37
CA GLY A 21 0.99 19.99 24.55
C GLY A 21 0.95 18.47 24.40
N ARG A 22 1.93 17.90 23.68
CA ARG A 22 2.59 16.58 23.88
C ARG A 22 3.49 16.33 22.65
N GLY A 23 4.73 15.90 22.86
CA GLY A 23 5.75 15.80 21.80
C GLY A 23 5.22 15.08 20.55
N LYS A 24 5.26 15.77 19.39
CA LYS A 24 4.76 15.23 18.13
C LYS A 24 5.61 14.03 17.72
N LYS A 25 5.09 12.82 17.93
CA LYS A 25 5.62 11.62 17.26
C LYS A 25 5.42 11.83 15.76
N GLN A 26 6.50 11.77 14.99
CA GLN A 26 6.42 11.84 13.53
C GLN A 26 5.49 10.73 13.01
N PRO A 27 4.71 10.98 11.95
CA PRO A 27 3.93 9.92 11.33
C PRO A 27 4.86 8.78 10.88
N PRO A 28 4.36 7.53 10.86
CA PRO A 28 5.16 6.38 10.44
C PRO A 28 5.45 6.37 8.93
N TRP A 29 4.90 7.32 8.17
CA TRP A 29 5.05 7.48 6.73
C TRP A 29 5.66 8.84 6.39
N ARG A 30 6.21 9.00 5.18
CA ARG A 30 6.77 10.26 4.70
C ARG A 30 6.37 10.63 3.28
N VAL A 31 6.64 11.86 2.90
CA VAL A 31 6.55 12.30 1.49
C VAL A 31 7.88 12.02 0.81
N PHE A 32 7.82 11.33 -0.32
CA PHE A 32 8.95 11.05 -1.20
C PHE A 32 8.98 12.07 -2.32
N SER A 33 10.19 12.45 -2.76
CA SER A 33 10.33 13.20 -4.01
C SER A 33 10.25 12.27 -5.22
N LEU A 34 9.77 12.78 -6.36
CA LEU A 34 9.77 11.97 -7.60
C LEU A 34 11.19 11.57 -8.00
N LYS A 35 12.16 12.47 -7.80
CA LYS A 35 13.59 12.21 -8.05
C LYS A 35 14.09 11.02 -7.24
N GLU A 36 13.73 10.95 -5.96
CA GLU A 36 14.13 9.83 -5.09
C GLU A 36 13.54 8.51 -5.59
N LEU A 37 12.25 8.49 -5.96
CA LEU A 37 11.61 7.28 -6.48
C LEU A 37 12.12 6.87 -7.85
N HIS A 38 12.49 7.84 -8.71
CA HIS A 38 13.23 7.55 -9.94
C HIS A 38 14.55 6.86 -9.63
N SER A 39 15.36 7.40 -8.72
CA SER A 39 16.63 6.75 -8.35
C SER A 39 16.42 5.36 -7.78
N ALA A 40 15.45 5.18 -6.88
CA ALA A 40 15.18 3.91 -6.22
C ALA A 40 14.70 2.81 -7.18
N THR A 41 13.96 3.17 -8.23
CA THR A 41 13.35 2.23 -9.19
C THR A 41 14.14 2.11 -10.51
N ASN A 42 15.33 2.71 -10.58
CA ASN A 42 16.10 2.85 -11.82
C ASN A 42 15.26 3.47 -12.96
N ASN A 43 14.62 4.60 -12.66
CA ASN A 43 13.72 5.34 -13.55
C ASN A 43 12.49 4.52 -14.00
N PHE A 44 11.86 3.81 -13.07
CA PHE A 44 10.75 2.88 -13.33
C PHE A 44 11.08 1.87 -14.44
N ASN A 45 12.28 1.29 -14.37
CA ASN A 45 12.75 0.29 -15.34
C ASN A 45 11.75 -0.87 -15.41
N TYR A 46 11.51 -1.37 -16.62
CA TYR A 46 10.63 -2.51 -16.85
C TYR A 46 11.11 -3.78 -16.13
N ASP A 47 12.42 -3.98 -15.98
CA ASP A 47 13.00 -5.11 -15.24
C ASP A 47 12.64 -5.09 -13.75
N ASN A 48 12.32 -3.92 -13.22
CA ASN A 48 11.87 -3.74 -11.84
C ASN A 48 10.34 -3.85 -11.70
N LYS A 49 9.60 -4.12 -12.77
CA LYS A 49 8.14 -4.15 -12.72
C LYS A 49 7.63 -5.42 -12.04
N LEU A 50 6.92 -5.25 -10.94
CA LEU A 50 6.31 -6.32 -10.16
C LEU A 50 4.92 -6.72 -10.69
N GLY A 51 4.21 -5.79 -11.32
CA GLY A 51 2.89 -6.05 -11.89
C GLY A 51 2.25 -4.82 -12.52
N GLU A 52 1.16 -5.05 -13.24
CA GLU A 52 0.31 -4.01 -13.82
C GLU A 52 -1.15 -4.45 -13.80
N GLY A 53 -2.06 -3.50 -13.61
CA GLY A 53 -3.50 -3.77 -13.60
C GLY A 53 -4.34 -2.52 -13.86
N GLY A 54 -5.61 -2.57 -13.45
CA GLY A 54 -6.55 -1.44 -13.58
C GLY A 54 -6.04 -0.14 -12.96
N PHE A 55 -5.35 -0.24 -11.83
CA PHE A 55 -4.89 0.88 -10.99
C PHE A 55 -3.57 1.49 -11.45
N GLY A 56 -2.76 0.78 -12.24
CA GLY A 56 -1.44 1.25 -12.67
C GLY A 56 -0.40 0.16 -12.63
N SER A 57 0.86 0.57 -12.53
CA SER A 57 2.02 -0.31 -12.49
C SER A 57 2.68 -0.27 -11.11
N VAL A 58 3.18 -1.42 -10.65
CA VAL A 58 3.93 -1.52 -9.41
C VAL A 58 5.38 -1.88 -9.75
N TYR A 59 6.33 -1.13 -9.18
CA TYR A 59 7.76 -1.33 -9.40
C TYR A 59 8.45 -1.66 -8.08
N TRP A 60 9.37 -2.61 -8.13
CA TRP A 60 10.36 -2.79 -7.08
C TRP A 60 11.35 -1.63 -7.11
N GLY A 61 11.88 -1.27 -5.95
CA GLY A 61 12.99 -0.35 -5.83
C GLY A 61 13.76 -0.56 -4.55
N GLN A 62 14.93 0.07 -4.47
CA GLN A 62 15.74 0.09 -3.27
C GLN A 62 16.09 1.53 -2.92
N LEU A 63 15.78 1.92 -1.69
CA LEU A 63 16.16 3.22 -1.14
C LEU A 63 17.65 3.27 -0.83
N TRP A 64 18.19 4.47 -0.65
CA TRP A 64 19.62 4.68 -0.33
C TRP A 64 20.07 3.97 0.95
N ASP A 65 19.13 3.74 1.89
CA ASP A 65 19.37 3.03 3.15
C ASP A 65 19.34 1.49 3.01
N GLY A 66 19.16 0.99 1.78
CA GLY A 66 19.08 -0.44 1.46
C GLY A 66 17.67 -1.03 1.60
N SER A 67 16.69 -0.27 2.12
CA SER A 67 15.31 -0.74 2.26
C SER A 67 14.69 -1.02 0.90
N GLN A 68 14.11 -2.22 0.74
CA GLN A 68 13.38 -2.60 -0.46
C GLN A 68 11.94 -2.12 -0.39
N ILE A 69 11.46 -1.52 -1.48
CA ILE A 69 10.14 -0.90 -1.57
C ILE A 69 9.37 -1.41 -2.78
N ALA A 70 8.05 -1.34 -2.69
CA ALA A 70 7.16 -1.43 -3.83
C ALA A 70 6.52 -0.06 -4.09
N VAL A 71 6.66 0.46 -5.30
CA VAL A 71 6.16 1.76 -5.73
C VAL A 71 5.00 1.55 -6.69
N LYS A 72 3.77 1.75 -6.22
CA LYS A 72 2.55 1.75 -7.03
C LYS A 72 2.44 3.11 -7.70
N ARG A 73 2.68 3.16 -9.01
CA ARG A 73 2.50 4.33 -9.87
C ARG A 73 1.13 4.23 -10.53
N LEU A 74 0.22 5.13 -10.16
CA LEU A 74 -1.13 5.14 -10.71
C LEU A 74 -1.11 5.53 -12.20
N LYS A 75 -2.11 5.09 -12.96
CA LYS A 75 -2.22 5.38 -14.40
C LYS A 75 -2.30 6.89 -14.68
N VAL A 76 -2.20 7.21 -15.97
CA VAL A 76 -2.34 8.56 -16.54
C VAL A 76 -3.33 9.41 -15.75
N TRP A 77 -2.89 10.62 -15.41
CA TRP A 77 -3.62 11.57 -14.60
C TRP A 77 -5.09 11.70 -15.05
N SER A 78 -5.98 11.34 -14.14
CA SER A 78 -7.43 11.43 -14.29
C SER A 78 -8.07 11.66 -12.94
N ASN A 79 -9.28 12.21 -12.92
CA ASN A 79 -10.02 12.44 -11.67
C ASN A 79 -10.23 11.15 -10.88
N LYS A 80 -10.38 10.02 -11.60
CA LYS A 80 -10.51 8.70 -10.99
C LYS A 80 -9.22 8.28 -10.29
N ALA A 81 -8.07 8.41 -10.96
CA ALA A 81 -6.77 8.08 -10.37
C ALA A 81 -6.44 8.97 -9.16
N ASP A 82 -6.76 10.26 -9.21
CA ASP A 82 -6.59 11.17 -8.06
C ASP A 82 -7.48 10.78 -6.87
N MET A 83 -8.71 10.32 -7.14
CA MET A 83 -9.61 9.84 -6.08
C MET A 83 -9.12 8.52 -5.47
N GLU A 84 -8.74 7.53 -6.29
CA GLU A 84 -8.16 6.26 -5.82
C GLU A 84 -6.90 6.50 -4.98
N PHE A 85 -6.03 7.41 -5.43
CA PHE A 85 -4.86 7.85 -4.67
C PHE A 85 -5.23 8.42 -3.30
N ALA A 86 -6.15 9.40 -3.28
CA ALA A 86 -6.53 10.09 -2.05
C ALA A 86 -7.18 9.14 -1.05
N VAL A 87 -8.06 8.25 -1.51
CA VAL A 87 -8.72 7.24 -0.67
C VAL A 87 -7.69 6.28 -0.07
N GLU A 88 -6.81 5.71 -0.89
CA GLU A 88 -5.82 4.74 -0.43
C GLU A 88 -4.84 5.37 0.57
N VAL A 89 -4.33 6.59 0.29
CA VAL A 89 -3.44 7.32 1.21
C VAL A 89 -4.16 7.71 2.50
N GLU A 90 -5.40 8.21 2.44
CA GLU A 90 -6.15 8.59 3.64
C GLU A 90 -6.37 7.38 4.56
N ILE A 91 -6.80 6.26 4.00
CA ILE A 91 -7.05 5.04 4.77
C ILE A 91 -5.74 4.56 5.41
N LEU A 92 -4.71 4.37 4.60
CA LEU A 92 -3.43 3.83 5.06
C LEU A 92 -2.69 4.74 6.03
N ALA A 93 -2.93 6.05 5.99
CA ALA A 93 -2.38 6.99 6.97
C ALA A 93 -3.00 6.82 8.36
N ARG A 94 -4.19 6.22 8.47
CA ARG A 94 -4.98 6.08 9.71
C ARG A 94 -4.98 4.66 10.25
N VAL A 95 -4.84 3.65 9.39
CA VAL A 95 -4.83 2.25 9.81
C VAL A 95 -3.42 1.73 10.05
N ARG A 96 -3.26 0.96 11.13
CA ARG A 96 -2.02 0.22 11.38
C ARG A 96 -2.33 -1.10 12.04
N HIS A 97 -2.06 -2.18 11.33
CA HIS A 97 -2.30 -3.53 11.80
C HIS A 97 -1.30 -4.50 11.18
N LYS A 98 -0.91 -5.53 11.92
CA LYS A 98 0.09 -6.53 11.45
C LYS A 98 -0.37 -7.29 10.20
N ASN A 99 -1.66 -7.33 9.90
CA ASN A 99 -2.18 -7.99 8.70
C ASN A 99 -2.69 -7.05 7.62
N LEU A 100 -2.37 -5.76 7.70
CA LEU A 100 -2.61 -4.81 6.63
C LEU A 100 -1.27 -4.35 6.07
N LEU A 101 -1.20 -4.19 4.75
CA LEU A 101 -0.03 -3.59 4.12
C LEU A 101 0.08 -2.13 4.59
N SER A 102 1.23 -1.79 5.17
CA SER A 102 1.42 -0.47 5.78
C SER A 102 2.01 0.50 4.76
N LEU A 103 1.52 1.74 4.78
CA LEU A 103 2.08 2.84 3.98
C LEU A 103 3.45 3.23 4.51
N ARG A 104 4.46 3.16 3.65
CA ARG A 104 5.78 3.76 3.90
C ARG A 104 5.79 5.23 3.53
N GLY A 105 5.04 5.61 2.50
CA GLY A 105 4.84 7.00 2.11
C GLY A 105 4.24 7.17 0.73
N TYR A 106 4.24 8.39 0.23
CA TYR A 106 3.67 8.72 -1.08
C TYR A 106 4.45 9.84 -1.78
N CYS A 107 4.24 9.99 -3.08
CA CYS A 107 4.70 11.11 -3.88
C CYS A 107 3.53 11.67 -4.70
N ALA A 108 3.33 12.99 -4.62
CA ALA A 108 2.32 13.73 -5.36
C ALA A 108 2.97 14.98 -6.00
N GLU A 109 3.76 14.77 -7.04
CA GLU A 109 4.48 15.83 -7.76
C GLU A 109 3.96 15.97 -9.19
N GLY A 110 3.44 17.15 -9.54
CA GLY A 110 2.83 17.38 -10.85
C GLY A 110 1.67 16.40 -11.13
N GLN A 111 1.79 15.65 -12.22
CA GLN A 111 0.82 14.62 -12.64
C GLN A 111 1.10 13.24 -12.05
N GLU A 112 2.18 13.08 -11.28
CA GLU A 112 2.55 11.81 -10.70
C GLU A 112 1.82 11.58 -9.37
N ARG A 113 1.29 10.36 -9.22
CA ARG A 113 0.68 9.84 -8.00
C ARG A 113 1.29 8.49 -7.71
N LEU A 114 2.16 8.43 -6.71
CA LEU A 114 2.84 7.21 -6.31
C LEU A 114 2.61 6.89 -4.86
N ILE A 115 2.35 5.62 -4.57
CA ILE A 115 2.21 5.10 -3.21
C ILE A 115 3.33 4.11 -2.97
N VAL A 116 4.00 4.25 -1.83
CA VAL A 116 5.21 3.50 -1.47
C VAL A 116 4.91 2.59 -0.29
N TYR A 117 5.22 1.32 -0.49
CA TYR A 117 5.07 0.23 0.47
C TYR A 117 6.43 -0.41 0.77
N ASP A 118 6.52 -1.12 1.88
CA ASP A 118 7.58 -2.10 2.05
C ASP A 118 7.38 -3.25 1.03
N TYR A 119 8.47 -3.74 0.45
CA TYR A 119 8.40 -4.84 -0.50
C TYR A 119 8.03 -6.17 0.18
N MET A 120 7.12 -6.92 -0.44
CA MET A 120 6.65 -8.21 0.04
C MET A 120 7.34 -9.33 -0.78
N PRO A 121 8.36 -9.99 -0.22
CA PRO A 121 9.24 -10.89 -1.00
C PRO A 121 8.54 -12.17 -1.46
N ASN A 122 7.49 -12.61 -0.77
CA ASN A 122 6.71 -13.78 -1.15
C ASN A 122 5.50 -13.43 -2.03
N LEU A 123 5.42 -12.19 -2.54
CA LEU A 123 4.41 -11.72 -3.49
C LEU A 123 2.96 -11.95 -2.99
N SER A 124 2.01 -12.14 -3.91
CA SER A 124 0.60 -12.31 -3.57
C SER A 124 0.23 -13.77 -3.30
N LEU A 125 -0.82 -14.00 -2.51
CA LEU A 125 -1.41 -15.33 -2.34
C LEU A 125 -1.81 -15.94 -3.70
N LEU A 126 -2.32 -15.14 -4.63
CA LEU A 126 -2.61 -15.59 -6.00
C LEU A 126 -1.36 -16.18 -6.69
N SER A 127 -0.18 -15.59 -6.48
CA SER A 127 1.09 -16.07 -7.04
C SER A 127 1.43 -17.50 -6.60
N HIS A 128 1.01 -17.89 -5.38
CA HIS A 128 1.22 -19.22 -4.82
C HIS A 128 0.08 -20.20 -5.12
N LEU A 129 -1.14 -19.72 -5.33
CA LEU A 129 -2.28 -20.60 -5.64
C LEU A 129 -2.33 -20.94 -7.13
N HIS A 130 -2.09 -19.95 -8.00
CA HIS A 130 -2.32 -20.05 -9.44
C HIS A 130 -1.23 -19.37 -10.29
N GLY A 131 -0.21 -18.78 -9.67
CA GLY A 131 0.87 -18.07 -10.38
C GLY A 131 2.18 -18.86 -10.42
N GLN A 132 3.26 -18.11 -10.55
CA GLN A 132 4.61 -18.66 -10.77
C GLN A 132 5.13 -19.58 -9.65
N HIS A 133 4.59 -19.48 -8.43
CA HIS A 133 5.00 -20.31 -7.29
C HIS A 133 4.05 -21.48 -7.03
N SER A 134 3.03 -21.67 -7.87
CA SER A 134 2.00 -22.71 -7.65
C SER A 134 2.55 -24.14 -7.68
N THR A 135 3.58 -24.40 -8.50
CA THR A 135 4.22 -25.71 -8.62
C THR A 135 5.16 -26.01 -7.45
N GLU A 136 5.72 -24.98 -6.81
CA GLU A 136 6.63 -25.12 -5.67
C GLU A 136 5.91 -25.61 -4.41
N SER A 137 4.58 -25.46 -4.34
CA SER A 137 3.73 -25.93 -3.24
C SER A 137 4.21 -25.45 -1.85
N LEU A 138 4.76 -24.23 -1.78
CA LEU A 138 5.32 -23.65 -0.55
C LEU A 138 4.27 -23.40 0.54
N LEU A 139 2.98 -23.38 0.18
CA LEU A 139 1.88 -23.20 1.12
C LEU A 139 1.32 -24.55 1.55
N ASP A 140 1.93 -25.13 2.59
CA ASP A 140 1.34 -26.26 3.30
C ASP A 140 0.03 -25.86 4.02
N TRP A 141 -0.68 -26.84 4.56
CA TRP A 141 -1.97 -26.58 5.20
C TRP A 141 -1.87 -25.56 6.34
N ASN A 142 -0.83 -25.65 7.17
CA ASN A 142 -0.64 -24.74 8.29
C ASN A 142 -0.42 -23.31 7.82
N ARG A 143 0.41 -23.08 6.80
CA ARG A 143 0.61 -21.76 6.19
C ARG A 143 -0.69 -21.21 5.60
N ARG A 144 -1.45 -22.04 4.88
CA ARG A 144 -2.76 -21.61 4.33
C ARG A 144 -3.72 -21.16 5.42
N MET A 145 -3.82 -21.92 6.51
CA MET A 145 -4.66 -21.55 7.65
C MET A 145 -4.19 -20.26 8.32
N ASN A 146 -2.88 -20.08 8.51
CA ASN A 146 -2.32 -18.85 9.06
C ASN A 146 -2.60 -17.63 8.16
N ILE A 147 -2.48 -17.80 6.84
CA ILE A 147 -2.80 -16.73 5.88
C ILE A 147 -4.29 -16.37 5.94
N ALA A 148 -5.18 -17.36 6.00
CA ALA A 148 -6.62 -17.14 6.10
C ALA A 148 -6.99 -16.40 7.39
N ILE A 149 -6.46 -16.84 8.53
CA ILE A 149 -6.65 -16.19 9.83
C ILE A 149 -6.10 -14.76 9.81
N GLY A 150 -4.85 -14.56 9.37
CA GLY A 150 -4.25 -13.23 9.29
C GLY A 150 -5.05 -12.28 8.40
N SER A 151 -5.51 -12.74 7.25
CA SER A 151 -6.37 -11.95 6.36
C SER A 151 -7.68 -11.55 7.05
N ALA A 152 -8.32 -12.49 7.75
CA ALA A 152 -9.54 -12.24 8.52
C ALA A 152 -9.31 -11.27 9.68
N GLU A 153 -8.18 -11.37 10.40
CA GLU A 153 -7.80 -10.42 11.46
C GLU A 153 -7.63 -9.00 10.92
N GLY A 154 -7.00 -8.84 9.75
CA GLY A 154 -6.87 -7.56 9.06
C GLY A 154 -8.22 -6.95 8.69
N ILE A 155 -9.13 -7.75 8.15
CA ILE A 155 -10.48 -7.31 7.77
C ILE A 155 -11.32 -6.97 9.01
N LEU A 156 -11.25 -7.80 10.07
CA LEU A 156 -11.92 -7.55 11.35
C LEU A 156 -11.50 -6.21 11.95
N TYR A 157 -10.19 -5.92 11.91
CA TYR A 157 -9.66 -4.64 12.35
C TYR A 157 -10.32 -3.47 11.59
N LEU A 158 -10.41 -3.55 10.26
CA LEU A 158 -11.04 -2.50 9.44
C LEU A 158 -12.52 -2.30 9.79
N HIS A 159 -13.24 -3.40 10.04
CA HIS A 159 -14.68 -3.38 10.24
C HIS A 159 -15.09 -2.94 11.65
N VAL A 160 -14.29 -3.25 12.66
CA VAL A 160 -14.69 -3.12 14.07
C VAL A 160 -13.84 -2.12 14.84
N GLN A 161 -12.55 -2.04 14.53
CA GLN A 161 -11.59 -1.26 15.32
C GLN A 161 -11.22 0.07 14.66
N ALA A 162 -11.20 0.13 13.33
CA ALA A 162 -10.98 1.38 12.61
C ALA A 162 -12.17 2.34 12.82
N THR A 163 -11.87 3.62 12.98
CA THR A 163 -12.86 4.70 13.12
C THR A 163 -12.58 5.81 12.11
N PRO A 164 -13.48 6.05 11.14
CA PRO A 164 -14.72 5.30 10.88
C PRO A 164 -14.42 3.85 10.45
N HIS A 165 -15.44 2.98 10.51
CA HIS A 165 -15.33 1.63 9.96
C HIS A 165 -15.06 1.69 8.45
N ILE A 166 -14.21 0.79 7.96
CA ILE A 166 -13.74 0.78 6.58
C ILE A 166 -14.19 -0.53 5.93
N ILE A 167 -14.83 -0.45 4.77
CA ILE A 167 -15.20 -1.63 3.97
C ILE A 167 -14.21 -1.74 2.82
N HIS A 168 -13.35 -2.77 2.80
CA HIS A 168 -12.27 -2.88 1.81
C HIS A 168 -12.76 -2.95 0.34
N ARG A 169 -13.93 -3.58 0.10
CA ARG A 169 -14.61 -3.77 -1.20
C ARG A 169 -13.87 -4.56 -2.29
N ASP A 170 -12.57 -4.78 -2.17
CA ASP A 170 -11.78 -5.57 -3.14
C ASP A 170 -10.94 -6.68 -2.49
N VAL A 171 -11.55 -7.48 -1.60
CA VAL A 171 -10.87 -8.62 -0.96
C VAL A 171 -10.80 -9.78 -1.95
N LYS A 172 -9.58 -10.14 -2.36
CA LYS A 172 -9.27 -11.24 -3.29
C LYS A 172 -7.83 -11.71 -3.11
N ALA A 173 -7.49 -12.89 -3.63
CA ALA A 173 -6.16 -13.50 -3.46
C ALA A 173 -4.99 -12.65 -4.00
N SER A 174 -5.21 -11.82 -5.02
CA SER A 174 -4.17 -10.90 -5.52
C SER A 174 -3.88 -9.74 -4.57
N ASN A 175 -4.81 -9.43 -3.67
CA ASN A 175 -4.74 -8.31 -2.73
C ASN A 175 -4.35 -8.78 -1.32
N VAL A 176 -3.91 -10.03 -1.18
CA VAL A 176 -3.29 -10.56 0.04
C VAL A 176 -1.83 -10.80 -0.30
N LEU A 177 -0.94 -9.92 0.15
CA LEU A 177 0.51 -10.06 -0.02
C LEU A 177 1.11 -10.84 1.15
N LEU A 178 2.27 -11.44 0.91
CA LEU A 178 2.97 -12.30 1.85
C LEU A 178 4.35 -11.71 2.14
N ASP A 179 4.62 -11.42 3.42
CA ASP A 179 5.96 -11.01 3.86
C ASP A 179 6.94 -12.19 3.88
N SER A 180 8.18 -11.97 4.33
CA SER A 180 9.24 -12.99 4.38
C SER A 180 8.86 -14.25 5.15
N ASP A 181 7.97 -14.12 6.14
CA ASP A 181 7.53 -15.21 7.01
C ASP A 181 6.18 -15.79 6.58
N PHE A 182 5.76 -15.51 5.34
CA PHE A 182 4.48 -15.91 4.76
C PHE A 182 3.26 -15.40 5.56
N GLN A 183 3.41 -14.28 6.29
CA GLN A 183 2.28 -13.67 6.98
C GLN A 183 1.48 -12.79 6.01
N ALA A 184 0.15 -12.87 6.14
CA ALA A 184 -0.77 -12.14 5.29
C ALA A 184 -0.76 -10.64 5.58
N ARG A 185 -0.67 -9.84 4.51
CA ARG A 185 -0.82 -8.38 4.48
C ARG A 185 -1.88 -8.02 3.44
N VAL A 186 -3.09 -7.67 3.90
CA VAL A 186 -4.18 -7.22 3.02
C VAL A 186 -3.82 -5.84 2.45
N ALA A 187 -3.93 -5.69 1.13
CA ALA A 187 -3.46 -4.55 0.35
C ALA A 187 -4.55 -4.04 -0.61
N ASP A 188 -4.27 -2.91 -1.27
CA ASP A 188 -5.10 -2.29 -2.32
C ASP A 188 -6.44 -1.73 -1.82
N PHE A 189 -6.36 -0.58 -1.14
CA PHE A 189 -7.51 0.10 -0.53
C PHE A 189 -8.20 1.12 -1.46
N GLY A 190 -7.85 1.16 -2.75
CA GLY A 190 -8.31 2.21 -3.67
C GLY A 190 -9.83 2.27 -3.88
N PHE A 191 -10.59 1.24 -3.50
CA PHE A 191 -12.06 1.19 -3.62
C PHE A 191 -12.84 1.40 -2.31
N ALA A 192 -12.14 1.47 -1.18
CA ALA A 192 -12.77 1.42 0.13
C ALA A 192 -13.66 2.63 0.43
#